data_AF-A0A078GCQ2-F1
#
_entry.id   AF-A0A078GCQ2-F1
#
_cell.length_a   1.000
_cell.length_b   1.000
_cell.length_c   1.000
_cell.angle_alpha   90.00
_cell.angle_beta   90.00
_cell.angle_gamma   90.00
#
_symmetry.space_group_name_H-M   'P 1'
#
loop_
_entity.id
_entity.type
_entity.pdbx_description
1 polymer ?
#
loop_
_entity_poly.entity_id
_entity_poly.type
_entity_poly.pdbx_seq_one_letter_code
_entity_poly.pdbx_strand_id
1 'polypeptide(L)'
;MKHDLFFFFDKYIRVEADATVQPNGLLRLTDQKPNTIGTTFYRKAVRLLESHRNASVRSFNTCIVFAINPTSSKEGGYGFTFTLSTIPDIQDVSITNENPRNHVFAVDFDTVQGFEDGYHRMGNHVGVNFNSLQSDFEGPRIYCMTETQN
;
A
#
# COMPACT_ATOMS: atom_id res chain seq x y z
N MET A 1 14.48 -5.42 2.96
CA MET A 1 15.34 -4.26 3.26
C MET A 1 14.64 -3.34 4.29
N LYS A 2 15.08 -3.00 5.54
CA LYS A 2 14.17 -2.67 6.68
C LYS A 2 13.14 -1.66 6.23
N HIS A 3 11.94 -2.16 5.98
CA HIS A 3 10.83 -1.42 5.41
C HIS A 3 9.99 -1.00 6.59
N ASP A 4 10.47 0.03 7.27
CA ASP A 4 9.74 0.62 8.36
C ASP A 4 8.63 1.50 7.79
N LEU A 5 7.56 0.85 7.33
CA LEU A 5 6.27 1.50 7.23
C LEU A 5 5.87 1.94 8.64
N PHE A 6 5.18 3.07 8.75
CA PHE A 6 4.77 3.62 10.02
C PHE A 6 3.26 3.79 10.00
N PHE A 7 2.62 3.27 11.03
CA PHE A 7 1.21 3.53 11.33
C PHE A 7 1.04 3.43 12.83
N PHE A 8 0.18 4.29 13.38
CA PHE A 8 -0.39 4.09 14.71
C PHE A 8 -1.73 3.40 14.52
N PHE A 9 -1.88 2.16 14.99
CA PHE A 9 -3.17 1.47 14.95
C PHE A 9 -3.64 1.00 16.32
N ASP A 10 -4.96 1.07 16.48
CA ASP A 10 -5.77 0.46 17.54
C ASP A 10 -5.71 -1.08 17.47
N LYS A 11 -6.23 -1.77 18.50
CA LYS A 11 -6.13 -3.21 18.80
C LYS A 11 -6.72 -4.19 17.75
N TYR A 12 -7.12 -3.71 16.56
CA TYR A 12 -7.95 -4.43 15.59
C TYR A 12 -7.27 -4.69 14.23
N ILE A 13 -5.96 -4.83 14.20
CA ILE A 13 -5.23 -5.24 12.98
C ILE A 13 -4.89 -6.74 13.00
N ARG A 14 -4.87 -7.34 11.81
CA ARG A 14 -4.30 -8.66 11.53
C ARG A 14 -2.98 -8.41 10.80
N VAL A 15 -1.91 -8.97 11.33
CA VAL A 15 -0.55 -8.80 10.82
C VAL A 15 -0.16 -10.12 10.19
N GLU A 16 0.30 -10.09 8.94
CA GLU A 16 0.58 -11.28 8.14
C GLU A 16 1.91 -11.20 7.40
N ALA A 17 2.39 -12.36 6.96
CA ALA A 17 3.71 -12.53 6.33
C ALA A 17 4.81 -11.89 7.18
N ASP A 18 5.69 -11.06 6.60
CA ASP A 18 6.81 -10.47 7.34
C ASP A 18 6.46 -9.22 8.16
N ALA A 19 5.18 -8.82 8.19
CA ALA A 19 4.76 -7.65 8.93
C ALA A 19 4.89 -7.88 10.45
N THR A 20 5.26 -6.82 11.18
CA THR A 20 5.47 -6.86 12.63
C THR A 20 5.06 -5.54 13.27
N VAL A 21 4.48 -5.61 14.48
CA VAL A 21 4.26 -4.43 15.32
C VAL A 21 5.44 -4.31 16.29
N GLN A 22 6.15 -3.20 16.21
CA GLN A 22 7.29 -2.90 17.08
C GLN A 22 6.82 -2.54 18.50
N PRO A 23 7.67 -2.70 19.53
CA PRO A 23 7.31 -2.36 20.92
C PRO A 23 6.86 -0.91 21.14
N ASN A 24 7.28 0.01 20.27
CA ASN A 24 6.87 1.42 20.26
C ASN A 24 5.56 1.69 19.51
N GLY A 25 4.85 0.64 19.05
CA GLY A 25 3.57 0.72 18.36
C GLY A 25 3.65 0.89 16.85
N LEU A 26 4.85 0.91 16.25
CA LEU A 26 5.02 1.09 14.81
C LEU A 26 4.77 -0.21 14.04
N LEU A 27 3.96 -0.15 12.97
CA LEU A 27 3.74 -1.29 12.07
C LEU A 27 4.78 -1.34 10.95
N ARG A 28 5.78 -2.20 11.08
CA ARG A 28 6.76 -2.49 10.04
C ARG A 28 6.22 -3.56 9.09
N LEU A 29 6.02 -3.27 7.81
CA LEU A 29 5.58 -4.30 6.86
C LEU A 29 6.69 -5.29 6.53
N THR A 30 7.92 -4.84 6.28
CA THR A 30 8.96 -5.74 5.79
C THR A 30 10.31 -5.42 6.45
N ASP A 31 11.23 -6.39 6.58
CA ASP A 31 12.51 -6.23 7.31
C ASP A 31 13.69 -6.00 6.37
N GLN A 32 14.99 -6.16 6.77
CA GLN A 32 16.15 -5.94 5.89
C GLN A 32 16.41 -6.91 4.75
N LYS A 33 15.65 -7.98 4.65
CA LYS A 33 15.93 -9.06 3.71
C LYS A 33 15.44 -8.72 2.30
N PRO A 34 16.12 -9.19 1.26
CA PRO A 34 15.62 -9.07 -0.11
C PRO A 34 14.33 -9.89 -0.28
N ASN A 35 13.46 -9.46 -1.19
CA ASN A 35 12.27 -10.21 -1.63
C ASN A 35 11.27 -10.58 -0.51
N THR A 36 11.10 -9.69 0.47
CA THR A 36 10.14 -9.85 1.56
C THR A 36 8.82 -9.18 1.23
N ILE A 37 7.71 -9.79 1.66
CA ILE A 37 6.36 -9.23 1.58
C ILE A 37 5.77 -9.28 3.00
N GLY A 38 5.10 -8.20 3.37
CA GLY A 38 4.36 -8.15 4.61
C GLY A 38 3.12 -7.31 4.44
N THR A 39 2.03 -7.80 5.02
CA THR A 39 0.71 -7.22 4.85
C THR A 39 0.03 -7.05 6.19
N THR A 40 -0.88 -6.08 6.25
CA THR A 40 -1.78 -5.94 7.38
C THR A 40 -3.18 -5.66 6.89
N PHE A 41 -4.16 -6.13 7.65
CA PHE A 41 -5.57 -5.88 7.38
C PHE A 41 -6.28 -5.40 8.63
N TYR A 42 -7.19 -4.45 8.46
CA TYR A 42 -8.13 -4.12 9.51
C TYR A 42 -9.14 -5.27 9.65
N ARG A 43 -9.28 -5.82 10.87
CA ARG A 43 -10.05 -7.07 11.11
C ARG A 43 -11.54 -6.93 10.81
N LYS A 44 -12.08 -5.71 10.80
CA LYS A 44 -13.50 -5.47 10.57
C LYS A 44 -13.71 -4.94 9.15
N ALA A 45 -14.54 -5.64 8.38
CA ALA A 45 -14.90 -5.20 7.06
C ALA A 45 -15.47 -3.76 7.09
N VAL A 46 -14.96 -2.91 6.21
CA VAL A 46 -15.46 -1.55 6.00
C VAL A 46 -16.57 -1.61 4.96
N ARG A 47 -17.77 -1.18 5.33
CA ARG A 47 -18.91 -1.14 4.41
C ARG A 47 -18.87 0.17 3.62
N LEU A 48 -18.63 0.07 2.31
CA LEU A 48 -18.63 1.23 1.40
C LEU A 48 -19.89 1.31 0.53
N LEU A 49 -20.63 0.22 0.42
CA LEU A 49 -21.89 0.14 -0.32
C LEU A 49 -22.98 -0.49 0.55
N GLU A 50 -24.18 0.10 0.53
CA GLU A 50 -25.35 -0.47 1.18
C GLU A 50 -25.90 -1.70 0.42
N SER A 51 -26.56 -2.63 1.11
CA SER A 51 -26.99 -3.92 0.54
C SER A 51 -28.48 -3.95 0.20
N HIS A 52 -29.05 -2.83 -0.26
CA HIS A 52 -30.46 -2.72 -0.64
C HIS A 52 -30.63 -2.15 -2.06
N ARG A 53 -31.83 -2.29 -2.64
CA ARG A 53 -32.19 -1.63 -3.92
C ARG A 53 -32.03 -0.11 -3.75
N ASN A 54 -31.37 0.56 -4.69
CA ASN A 54 -30.95 1.98 -4.61
C ASN A 54 -29.88 2.25 -3.53
N ALA A 55 -28.90 1.35 -3.40
CA ALA A 55 -27.79 1.49 -2.47
C ALA A 55 -27.05 2.83 -2.66
N SER A 56 -26.81 3.54 -1.57
CA SER A 56 -25.91 4.70 -1.53
C SER A 56 -24.47 4.25 -1.32
N VAL A 57 -23.54 4.93 -1.99
CA VAL A 57 -22.10 4.80 -1.74
C VAL A 57 -21.73 5.67 -0.53
N ARG A 58 -20.90 5.14 0.36
CA ARG A 58 -20.33 5.88 1.50
C ARG A 58 -18.99 6.49 1.11
N SER A 59 -18.77 7.72 1.51
CA SER A 59 -17.45 8.37 1.39
C SER A 59 -16.51 7.87 2.49
N PHE A 60 -15.22 7.79 2.20
CA PHE A 60 -14.18 7.53 3.18
C PHE A 60 -13.03 8.53 3.02
N ASN A 61 -12.23 8.67 4.07
CA ASN A 61 -10.92 9.33 4.02
C ASN A 61 -9.94 8.47 4.83
N THR A 62 -8.67 8.57 4.48
CA THR A 62 -7.57 7.93 5.21
C THR A 62 -6.37 8.85 5.18
N CYS A 63 -5.58 8.84 6.25
CA CYS A 63 -4.32 9.55 6.34
C CYS A 63 -3.27 8.57 6.87
N ILE A 64 -2.16 8.47 6.14
CA ILE A 64 -1.10 7.50 6.38
C ILE A 64 0.21 8.27 6.41
N VAL A 65 0.94 8.16 7.52
CA VAL A 65 2.29 8.74 7.66
C VAL A 65 3.28 7.61 7.62
N PHE A 66 4.06 7.51 6.55
CA PHE A 66 5.00 6.42 6.35
C PHE A 66 6.42 6.90 6.11
N ALA A 67 7.39 6.01 6.28
CA ALA A 67 8.72 6.18 5.73
C ALA A 67 9.14 4.95 4.92
N ILE A 68 10.06 5.17 3.99
CA ILE A 68 10.72 4.10 3.25
C ILE A 68 12.21 4.37 3.38
N ASN A 69 12.96 3.41 3.93
CA ASN A 69 14.40 3.51 4.10
C ASN A 69 15.11 2.52 3.16
N PRO A 70 15.71 2.98 2.05
CA PRO A 70 16.36 2.09 1.08
C PRO A 70 17.66 1.50 1.65
N THR A 71 17.97 0.25 1.32
CA THR A 71 19.24 -0.40 1.71
C THR A 71 20.42 -0.07 0.81
N SER A 72 20.17 0.41 -0.40
CA SER A 72 21.22 0.91 -1.29
C SER A 72 20.69 2.05 -2.15
N SER A 73 21.59 2.86 -2.70
CA SER A 73 21.23 3.94 -3.63
C SER A 73 20.95 3.45 -5.05
N LYS A 74 21.08 2.14 -5.32
CA LYS A 74 21.02 1.56 -6.68
C LYS A 74 19.88 0.56 -6.87
N GLU A 75 19.54 -0.18 -5.82
CA GLU A 75 18.44 -1.16 -5.80
C GLU A 75 17.39 -0.66 -4.80
N GLY A 76 16.31 -0.07 -5.33
CA GLY A 76 15.12 0.28 -4.56
C GLY A 76 14.28 -0.97 -4.23
N GLY A 77 13.23 -0.78 -3.43
CA GLY A 77 12.18 -1.79 -3.25
C GLY A 77 10.95 -1.48 -4.12
N TYR A 78 9.95 -2.36 -4.07
CA TYR A 78 8.68 -2.22 -4.80
C TYR A 78 7.69 -1.20 -4.20
N GLY A 79 8.01 -0.60 -3.06
CA GLY A 79 7.14 0.41 -2.44
C GLY A 79 6.14 -0.17 -1.43
N PHE A 80 4.97 0.47 -1.35
CA PHE A 80 3.87 0.11 -0.45
C PHE A 80 2.52 0.47 -1.08
N THR A 81 1.50 -0.35 -0.83
CA THR A 81 0.15 -0.14 -1.36
C THR A 81 -0.89 -0.07 -0.25
N PHE A 82 -1.75 0.96 -0.28
CA PHE A 82 -3.01 0.97 0.47
C PHE A 82 -4.11 0.33 -0.37
N THR A 83 -4.86 -0.61 0.21
CA THR A 83 -5.84 -1.39 -0.55
C THR A 83 -7.20 -1.48 0.15
N LEU A 84 -8.26 -1.37 -0.64
CA LEU A 84 -9.61 -1.79 -0.30
C LEU A 84 -9.96 -3.01 -1.15
N SER A 85 -10.28 -4.13 -0.51
CA SER A 85 -10.61 -5.38 -1.20
C SER A 85 -11.70 -6.15 -0.47
N THR A 86 -12.47 -6.93 -1.23
CA THR A 86 -13.41 -7.91 -0.70
C THR A 86 -12.75 -9.21 -0.26
N ILE A 87 -11.46 -9.41 -0.58
CA ILE A 87 -10.69 -10.61 -0.27
C ILE A 87 -9.75 -10.32 0.90
N PRO A 88 -9.91 -10.98 2.06
CA PRO A 88 -9.18 -10.64 3.29
C PRO A 88 -7.75 -11.21 3.37
N ASP A 89 -7.39 -12.21 2.56
CA ASP A 89 -6.10 -12.91 2.62
C ASP A 89 -5.30 -12.63 1.34
N ILE A 90 -4.90 -11.37 1.17
CA ILE A 90 -4.09 -10.92 0.05
C ILE A 90 -2.62 -11.02 0.45
N GLN A 91 -1.95 -12.09 0.02
CA GLN A 91 -0.51 -12.30 0.30
C GLN A 91 0.40 -11.86 -0.84
N ASP A 92 -0.16 -11.59 -2.02
CA ASP A 92 0.60 -11.26 -3.21
C ASP A 92 0.26 -9.84 -3.62
N VAL A 93 1.22 -8.92 -3.66
CA VAL A 93 1.01 -7.54 -4.16
C VAL A 93 0.58 -7.58 -5.64
N SER A 94 0.74 -8.72 -6.32
CA SER A 94 0.25 -9.00 -7.66
C SER A 94 -1.27 -9.26 -7.79
N ILE A 95 -2.16 -8.78 -6.89
CA ILE A 95 -3.65 -9.01 -6.94
C ILE A 95 -4.35 -8.34 -8.12
N THR A 96 -3.62 -8.11 -9.17
CA THR A 96 -4.11 -7.53 -10.38
C THR A 96 -3.57 -8.36 -11.51
N ASN A 97 -3.90 -9.64 -11.46
CA ASN A 97 -4.05 -10.54 -12.60
C ASN A 97 -5.13 -10.03 -13.58
N GLU A 98 -5.22 -8.70 -13.76
CA GLU A 98 -6.13 -7.94 -14.61
C GLU A 98 -7.58 -8.46 -14.59
N ASN A 99 -8.00 -9.03 -13.46
CA ASN A 99 -9.30 -9.67 -13.36
C ASN A 99 -10.30 -8.63 -12.83
N PRO A 100 -11.24 -8.17 -13.66
CA PRO A 100 -12.22 -7.16 -13.26
C PRO A 100 -13.16 -7.60 -12.13
N ARG A 101 -13.10 -8.89 -11.74
CA ARG A 101 -13.86 -9.46 -10.62
C ARG A 101 -13.09 -9.48 -9.29
N ASN A 102 -11.86 -9.00 -9.25
CA ASN A 102 -11.09 -8.97 -8.00
C ASN A 102 -11.69 -7.98 -6.98
N HIS A 103 -12.40 -6.94 -7.47
CA HIS A 103 -13.00 -5.88 -6.66
C HIS A 103 -11.97 -5.22 -5.73
N VAL A 104 -10.82 -4.88 -6.31
CA VAL A 104 -9.67 -4.26 -5.63
C VAL A 104 -9.54 -2.81 -6.08
N PHE A 105 -9.48 -1.92 -5.09
CA PHE A 105 -9.02 -0.56 -5.25
C PHE A 105 -7.70 -0.39 -4.51
N ALA A 106 -6.71 0.21 -5.15
CA ALA A 106 -5.41 0.43 -4.57
C ALA A 106 -4.87 1.85 -4.84
N VAL A 107 -4.12 2.36 -3.86
CA VAL A 107 -3.23 3.51 -4.01
C VAL A 107 -1.82 3.01 -3.77
N ASP A 108 -0.99 3.05 -4.79
CA ASP A 108 0.36 2.50 -4.75
C ASP A 108 1.42 3.61 -4.63
N PHE A 109 2.45 3.35 -3.84
CA PHE A 109 3.59 4.22 -3.62
C PHE A 109 4.84 3.52 -4.13
N ASP A 110 4.97 3.46 -5.45
CA ASP A 110 6.05 2.77 -6.14
C ASP A 110 7.39 3.53 -5.96
N THR A 111 8.42 2.79 -5.56
CA THR A 111 9.78 3.30 -5.38
C THR A 111 10.79 2.76 -6.39
N VAL A 112 10.36 1.93 -7.34
CA VAL A 112 11.19 1.42 -8.42
C VAL A 112 11.40 2.52 -9.46
N GLN A 113 12.67 2.83 -9.73
CA GLN A 113 13.01 3.62 -10.89
C GLN A 113 12.88 2.72 -12.11
N GLY A 114 11.84 2.94 -12.90
CA GLY A 114 11.44 2.07 -14.00
C GLY A 114 12.60 1.45 -14.78
N PHE A 115 12.69 0.13 -14.72
CA PHE A 115 12.91 -0.81 -15.83
C PHE A 115 12.97 -2.22 -15.24
N GLU A 116 11.89 -3.01 -15.39
CA GLU A 116 11.94 -4.46 -15.71
C GLU A 116 10.55 -5.13 -15.80
N ASP A 117 9.47 -4.51 -15.33
CA ASP A 117 8.11 -5.10 -15.30
C ASP A 117 7.20 -4.68 -16.46
N GLY A 118 7.51 -3.58 -17.17
CA GLY A 118 6.84 -3.19 -18.43
C GLY A 118 5.49 -2.49 -18.29
N TYR A 119 5.00 -2.29 -17.06
CA TYR A 119 3.70 -1.65 -16.78
C TYR A 119 3.82 -0.19 -16.32
N HIS A 120 4.95 0.20 -15.73
CA HIS A 120 5.14 1.54 -15.16
C HIS A 120 5.90 2.45 -16.13
N ARG A 121 5.26 3.57 -16.50
CA ARG A 121 5.77 4.51 -17.51
C ARG A 121 6.57 5.67 -16.92
N MET A 122 6.42 5.88 -15.62
CA MET A 122 7.13 6.87 -14.83
C MET A 122 8.00 6.12 -13.82
N GLY A 123 9.11 6.71 -13.37
CA GLY A 123 9.88 6.15 -12.25
C GLY A 123 9.04 6.18 -10.96
N ASN A 124 9.67 6.40 -9.81
CA ASN A 124 8.96 6.48 -8.52
C ASN A 124 7.71 7.40 -8.61
N HIS A 125 6.52 6.83 -8.37
CA HIS A 125 5.24 7.51 -8.59
C HIS A 125 4.21 7.14 -7.52
N VAL A 126 3.10 7.88 -7.52
CA VAL A 126 1.88 7.46 -6.81
C VAL A 126 0.86 7.05 -7.85
N GLY A 127 0.40 5.80 -7.75
CA GLY A 127 -0.56 5.18 -8.65
C GLY A 127 -1.94 5.04 -8.00
N VAL A 128 -3.00 5.17 -8.81
CA VAL A 128 -4.35 4.74 -8.44
C VAL A 128 -4.77 3.63 -9.39
N ASN A 129 -5.16 2.50 -8.81
CA ASN A 129 -5.29 1.23 -9.53
C ASN A 129 -6.67 0.60 -9.27
N PHE A 130 -7.33 0.16 -10.34
CA PHE A 130 -8.59 -0.58 -10.28
C PHE A 130 -8.43 -1.99 -10.86
N ASN A 131 -8.22 -3.00 -10.02
CA ASN A 131 -8.03 -4.39 -10.41
C ASN A 131 -6.83 -4.69 -11.36
N SER A 132 -5.96 -3.71 -11.64
CA SER A 132 -4.77 -3.80 -12.53
C SER A 132 -3.47 -3.33 -11.83
N LEU A 133 -2.32 -3.93 -12.15
CA LEU A 133 -1.00 -3.48 -11.65
C LEU A 133 -0.63 -2.18 -12.37
N GLN A 134 -1.07 -2.08 -13.62
CA GLN A 134 -1.06 -0.85 -14.37
C GLN A 134 -2.00 0.18 -13.71
N SER A 135 -1.42 1.30 -13.27
CA SER A 135 -2.14 2.42 -12.71
C SER A 135 -3.08 3.04 -13.75
N ASP A 136 -4.34 3.26 -13.38
CA ASP A 136 -5.30 4.02 -14.17
C ASP A 136 -4.97 5.52 -14.16
N PHE A 137 -4.40 5.99 -13.04
CA PHE A 137 -3.91 7.35 -12.86
C PHE A 137 -2.56 7.36 -12.17
N GLU A 138 -1.63 8.18 -12.68
CA GLU A 138 -0.30 8.37 -12.11
C GLU A 138 -0.05 9.86 -11.85
N GLY A 139 0.58 10.18 -10.73
CA GLY A 139 0.99 11.54 -10.38
C GLY A 139 2.45 11.61 -9.91
N PRO A 140 3.19 12.69 -10.23
CA PRO A 140 4.54 12.91 -9.70
C PRO A 140 4.52 13.16 -8.19
N ARG A 141 5.65 12.92 -7.50
CA ARG A 141 5.80 13.11 -6.04
C ARG A 141 5.19 14.44 -5.55
N ILE A 142 4.45 14.38 -4.44
CA ILE A 142 4.22 15.55 -3.57
C ILE A 142 5.12 15.38 -2.34
N TYR A 143 6.21 16.13 -2.28
CA TYR A 143 6.98 16.24 -1.04
C TYR A 143 6.24 17.19 -0.09
N CYS A 144 5.75 16.69 1.03
CA CYS A 144 5.48 17.57 2.17
C CYS A 144 6.79 17.64 2.96
N MET A 145 7.62 18.66 2.70
CA MET A 145 8.74 18.96 3.59
C MET A 145 8.15 19.57 4.85
N THR A 146 8.27 18.90 6.00
CA THR A 146 8.17 19.60 7.28
C THR A 146 9.42 20.45 7.39
N GLU A 147 9.30 21.76 7.22
CA GLU A 147 10.33 22.68 7.69
C GLU A 147 10.49 22.48 9.19
N THR A 148 11.60 21.86 9.62
CA THR A 148 12.11 22.10 10.97
C THR A 148 12.67 23.51 10.96
N GLN A 149 11.90 24.48 11.45
CA GLN A 149 12.48 25.74 11.89
C GLN A 149 13.30 25.49 13.17
N ASN A 150 14.55 25.94 13.12
CA ASN A 150 15.55 25.90 14.18
C ASN A 150 15.07 26.55 15.48
#